data_AF-G7YJE5-F1
#
_entry.id   AF-G7YJE5-F1
#
_cell.length_a   1.000
_cell.length_b   1.000
_cell.length_c   1.000
_cell.angle_alpha   90.00
_cell.angle_beta   90.00
_cell.angle_gamma   90.00
#
_symmetry.space_group_name_H-M   'P 1'
#
loop_
_entity.id
_entity.type
_entity.pdbx_description
1 polymer ?
#
loop_
_entity_poly.entity_id
_entity_poly.type
_entity_poly.pdbx_seq_one_letter_code
_entity_poly.pdbx_strand_id
1 'polypeptide(L)'
;MTFAWLTTLVSSADVRDKRLFLFSVFFYHHSTIVRILSLHFCGLLTAEYCYGGHPLSYSGIFAMAPQDVETLGPNYSYKSTIEVGHTDFTEADIALILEDMGPQYRGDQYHLLRRNCNHFSDAFIQV
;
A
#
# COMPACT_ATOMS: atom_id res chain seq x y z
N MET A 1 21.55 -26.61 -3.22
CA MET A 1 21.65 -25.21 -2.74
C MET A 1 20.24 -24.63 -2.80
N THR A 2 19.33 -25.17 -2.00
CA THR A 2 18.81 -24.59 -0.73
C THR A 2 18.01 -23.30 -0.96
N PHE A 3 16.80 -23.47 -1.52
CA PHE A 3 15.68 -22.57 -1.24
C PHE A 3 15.01 -23.09 0.04
N ALA A 4 15.32 -22.46 1.17
CA ALA A 4 14.62 -22.67 2.43
C ALA A 4 14.76 -21.38 3.24
N TRP A 5 13.72 -21.06 4.01
CA TRP A 5 13.67 -20.02 5.06
C TRP A 5 13.23 -18.61 4.65
N LEU A 6 12.04 -18.49 4.06
CA LEU A 6 11.13 -17.34 4.31
C LEU A 6 9.68 -17.80 4.50
N THR A 7 9.51 -19.02 5.03
CA THR A 7 8.22 -19.62 5.42
C THR A 7 8.25 -20.00 6.90
N THR A 8 8.56 -19.04 7.77
CA THR A 8 8.53 -19.27 9.22
C THR A 8 7.48 -18.34 9.83
N LEU A 9 6.39 -18.98 10.28
CA LEU A 9 5.29 -18.49 11.14
C LEU A 9 4.11 -17.80 10.44
N VAL A 10 3.40 -18.53 9.58
CA VAL A 10 1.93 -18.54 9.68
C VAL A 10 1.57 -19.87 10.32
N SER A 11 1.23 -19.82 11.60
CA SER A 11 0.76 -20.97 12.37
C SER A 11 -0.46 -21.57 11.67
N SER A 12 -0.56 -22.89 11.60
CA SER A 12 -1.68 -23.63 11.01
C SER A 12 -3.06 -23.36 11.65
N ALA A 13 -3.12 -22.50 12.68
CA ALA A 13 -4.35 -21.97 13.25
C ALA A 13 -4.92 -20.74 12.51
N ASP A 14 -4.13 -20.06 11.68
CA ASP A 14 -4.44 -18.73 11.09
C ASP A 14 -5.28 -18.79 9.80
N VAL A 15 -5.43 -19.97 9.18
CA VAL A 15 -6.23 -20.14 7.94
C VAL A 15 -7.73 -19.84 8.15
N ARG A 16 -8.19 -19.71 9.41
CA ARG A 16 -9.58 -19.36 9.73
C ARG A 16 -9.81 -17.87 9.96
N ASP A 17 -8.75 -17.10 10.20
CA ASP A 17 -8.84 -15.66 10.46
C ASP A 17 -8.46 -14.94 9.15
N LYS A 18 -9.47 -14.55 8.36
CA LYS A 18 -9.30 -13.87 7.07
C LYS A 18 -8.91 -12.40 7.28
N ARG A 19 -7.91 -12.14 8.10
CA ARG A 19 -7.47 -10.78 8.42
C ARG A 19 -6.59 -10.25 7.31
N LEU A 20 -6.81 -8.97 7.02
CA LEU A 20 -5.97 -8.22 6.12
C LEU A 20 -4.91 -7.49 6.95
N PHE A 21 -3.65 -7.80 6.70
CA PHE A 21 -2.54 -7.16 7.37
C PHE A 21 -2.14 -5.89 6.63
N LEU A 22 -1.93 -4.83 7.40
CA LEU A 22 -1.64 -3.48 6.93
C LEU A 22 -0.16 -3.19 7.16
N PHE A 23 0.55 -2.88 6.08
CA PHE A 23 1.98 -2.56 6.13
C PHE A 23 2.24 -1.19 5.51
N SER A 24 3.16 -0.44 6.10
CA SER A 24 3.75 0.74 5.47
C SER A 24 5.04 0.33 4.78
N VAL A 25 5.11 0.52 3.46
CA VAL A 25 6.29 0.26 2.64
C VAL A 25 6.95 1.58 2.32
N PHE A 26 8.24 1.68 2.60
CA PHE A 26 9.01 2.89 2.43
C PHE A 26 9.99 2.73 1.28
N PHE A 27 10.05 3.75 0.43
CA PHE A 27 11.00 3.87 -0.67
C PHE A 27 11.80 5.15 -0.55
N TYR A 28 13.02 5.16 -1.07
CA TYR A 28 13.78 6.38 -1.31
C TYR A 28 13.45 6.95 -2.68
N HIS A 29 13.31 8.28 -2.78
CA HIS A 29 13.26 9.04 -4.03
C HIS A 29 14.07 10.32 -3.90
N HIS A 30 15.21 10.45 -4.62
CA HIS A 30 16.11 11.61 -4.56
C HIS A 30 16.38 12.10 -3.13
N SER A 31 16.77 11.19 -2.23
CA SER A 31 17.03 11.43 -0.80
C SER A 31 15.81 11.73 0.10
N THR A 32 14.58 11.68 -0.43
CA THR A 32 13.34 11.74 0.35
C THR A 32 12.78 10.35 0.59
N ILE A 33 12.10 10.14 1.72
CA ILE A 33 11.38 8.88 2.00
C ILE A 33 9.91 9.05 1.61
N VAL A 34 9.44 8.13 0.78
CA VAL A 34 8.05 8.04 0.33
C VAL A 34 7.40 6.82 0.98
N ARG A 35 6.18 6.97 1.51
CA ARG A 35 5.40 5.87 2.08
C ARG A 35 4.31 5.43 1.09
N ILE A 36 4.21 4.12 0.92
CA ILE A 36 3.17 3.42 0.19
C ILE A 36 2.51 2.44 1.15
N LEU A 37 1.21 2.22 1.00
CA LEU A 37 0.50 1.28 1.85
C LEU A 37 0.46 -0.09 1.17
N SER A 38 0.83 -1.15 1.87
CA SER A 38 0.67 -2.52 1.39
C SER A 38 -0.38 -3.26 2.21
N LEU A 39 -1.27 -3.94 1.51
CA LEU A 39 -2.26 -4.84 2.07
C LEU A 39 -1.90 -6.27 1.74
N HIS A 40 -1.78 -7.10 2.78
CA HIS A 40 -1.47 -8.52 2.66
C HIS A 40 -2.63 -9.32 3.18
N PHE A 41 -3.31 -10.03 2.28
CA PHE A 41 -4.27 -11.05 2.68
C PHE A 41 -3.51 -12.33 3.01
N CYS A 42 -3.76 -12.91 4.19
CA CYS A 42 -3.06 -14.12 4.68
C CYS A 42 -2.84 -15.16 3.56
N GLY A 43 -1.61 -15.20 3.03
CA GLY A 43 -1.08 -16.24 2.14
C GLY A 43 -1.54 -16.27 0.67
N LEU A 44 -2.30 -15.29 0.15
CA LEU A 44 -2.87 -15.41 -1.22
C LEU A 44 -2.73 -14.20 -2.14
N LEU A 45 -2.99 -12.98 -1.67
CA LEU A 45 -2.96 -11.78 -2.51
C LEU A 45 -2.33 -10.61 -1.75
N THR A 46 -1.44 -9.90 -2.44
CA THR A 46 -0.73 -8.74 -1.93
C THR A 46 -0.86 -7.60 -2.94
N ALA A 47 -1.36 -6.45 -2.48
CA ALA A 47 -1.49 -5.25 -3.30
C ALA A 47 -0.96 -4.04 -2.54
N GLU A 48 -0.13 -3.25 -3.20
CA GLU A 48 0.33 -1.97 -2.69
C GLU A 48 -0.53 -0.85 -3.28
N TYR A 49 -1.14 -0.05 -2.41
CA TYR A 49 -1.94 1.12 -2.78
C TYR A 49 -1.16 2.40 -2.54
N CYS A 50 -1.11 3.23 -3.58
CA CYS A 50 -0.38 4.48 -3.60
C CYS A 50 -1.27 5.62 -4.11
N TYR A 51 -0.90 6.84 -3.76
CA TYR A 51 -1.49 8.05 -4.33
C TYR A 51 -0.42 8.83 -5.09
N GLY A 52 -0.65 9.05 -6.39
CA GLY A 52 0.24 9.75 -7.29
C GLY A 52 -0.43 10.95 -7.97
N GLY A 53 0.39 11.91 -8.39
CA GLY A 53 -0.08 13.09 -9.12
C GLY A 53 -0.14 12.87 -10.62
N HIS A 54 -1.22 13.36 -11.26
CA HIS A 54 -1.38 13.40 -12.71
C HIS A 54 -2.37 14.54 -13.08
N PRO A 55 -2.38 15.05 -14.33
CA PRO A 55 -3.14 16.27 -14.67
C PRO A 55 -4.65 16.06 -14.85
N LEU A 56 -5.17 14.88 -14.55
CA LEU A 56 -6.55 14.49 -14.88
C LEU A 56 -7.42 14.55 -13.64
N SER A 57 -8.71 14.84 -13.83
CA SER A 57 -9.65 15.12 -12.76
C SER A 57 -10.16 13.88 -12.00
N TYR A 58 -9.62 12.70 -12.27
CA TYR A 58 -10.00 11.46 -11.59
C TYR A 58 -8.98 11.10 -10.48
N SER A 59 -9.28 10.03 -9.74
CA SER A 59 -8.47 9.52 -8.62
C SER A 59 -7.01 9.27 -9.02
N GLY A 60 -6.09 9.79 -8.23
CA GLY A 60 -4.68 9.43 -8.30
C GLY A 60 -4.32 8.19 -7.48
N ILE A 61 -5.32 7.52 -6.87
CA ILE A 61 -5.12 6.25 -6.16
C ILE A 61 -4.92 5.14 -7.21
N PHE A 62 -3.87 4.35 -7.04
CA PHE A 62 -3.60 3.18 -7.88
C PHE A 62 -3.05 2.01 -7.06
N ALA A 63 -3.21 0.81 -7.62
CA ALA A 63 -2.64 -0.41 -7.07
C ALA A 63 -1.39 -0.82 -7.87
N MET A 64 -0.43 -1.42 -7.20
CA MET A 64 0.80 -1.95 -7.77
C MET A 64 1.18 -3.27 -7.09
N ALA A 65 2.03 -4.05 -7.73
CA ALA A 65 2.60 -5.24 -7.11
C ALA A 65 3.52 -4.81 -5.94
N PRO A 66 3.68 -5.66 -4.90
CA PRO A 66 4.54 -5.31 -3.78
C PRO A 66 5.97 -5.04 -4.20
N GLN A 67 6.56 -3.97 -3.67
CA GLN A 67 7.93 -3.55 -3.94
C GLN A 67 8.22 -3.25 -5.43
N ASP A 68 7.19 -2.98 -6.24
CA ASP A 68 7.33 -2.71 -7.66
C ASP A 68 7.89 -1.30 -7.93
N VAL A 69 9.23 -1.23 -7.89
CA VAL A 69 9.99 -0.02 -8.22
C VAL A 69 9.87 0.37 -9.69
N GLU A 70 9.51 -0.54 -10.60
CA GLU A 70 9.37 -0.22 -12.03
C GLU A 70 8.17 0.69 -12.25
N THR A 71 7.05 0.39 -11.58
CA THR A 71 5.84 1.23 -11.61
C THR A 71 6.07 2.61 -10.99
N LEU A 72 6.92 2.72 -9.96
CA LEU A 72 7.26 4.00 -9.33
C LEU A 72 8.26 4.82 -10.16
N GLY A 73 9.16 4.15 -10.88
CA GLY A 73 10.15 4.74 -11.77
C GLY A 73 11.59 4.63 -11.26
N PRO A 74 12.58 4.99 -12.10
CA PRO A 74 13.99 4.65 -11.92
C PRO A 74 14.69 5.29 -10.71
N ASN A 75 14.05 6.30 -10.10
CA ASN A 75 14.59 7.00 -8.94
C ASN A 75 14.12 6.42 -7.60
N TYR A 76 13.33 5.34 -7.64
CA TYR A 76 12.82 4.67 -6.46
C TYR A 76 13.66 3.47 -6.09
N SER A 77 13.95 3.33 -4.79
CA SER A 77 14.53 2.10 -4.24
C SER A 77 13.86 1.72 -2.93
N TYR A 78 13.59 0.44 -2.76
CA TYR A 78 12.99 -0.08 -1.53
C TYR A 78 13.91 0.21 -0.34
N LYS A 79 13.30 0.66 0.77
CA LYS A 79 13.99 0.91 2.05
C LYS A 79 13.61 -0.14 3.09
N SER A 80 12.32 -0.23 3.42
CA SER A 80 11.84 -1.04 4.55
C SER A 80 10.32 -1.18 4.51
N THR A 81 9.81 -2.28 5.05
CA THR A 81 8.40 -2.51 5.33
C THR A 81 8.19 -2.57 6.85
N ILE A 82 7.13 -1.93 7.34
CA ILE A 82 6.77 -1.90 8.76
C ILE A 82 5.30 -2.33 8.89
N GLU A 83 5.03 -3.29 9.77
CA GLU A 83 3.66 -3.67 10.13
C GLU A 83 2.98 -2.53 10.88
N VAL A 84 1.80 -2.13 10.40
CA VAL A 84 0.98 -1.07 11.00
C VAL A 84 -0.14 -1.68 11.85
N GLY A 85 -0.69 -2.81 11.41
CA GLY A 85 -1.76 -3.49 12.12
C GLY A 85 -2.50 -4.48 11.22
N HIS A 86 -3.75 -4.75 11.56
CA HIS A 86 -4.64 -5.62 10.80
C HIS A 86 -6.06 -5.09 10.83
N THR A 87 -6.87 -5.51 9.86
CA THR A 87 -8.30 -5.21 9.79
C THR A 87 -9.10 -6.48 9.47
N ASP A 88 -10.36 -6.47 9.89
CA ASP A 88 -11.36 -7.50 9.56
C ASP A 88 -12.07 -7.20 8.24
N PHE A 89 -11.72 -6.11 7.55
CA PHE A 89 -12.22 -5.79 6.22
C PHE A 89 -11.83 -6.84 5.18
N THR A 90 -12.79 -7.19 4.33
CA THR A 90 -12.55 -8.05 3.16
C THR A 90 -11.97 -7.25 2.01
N GLU A 91 -11.44 -7.93 0.99
CA GLU A 91 -10.96 -7.28 -0.25
C GLU A 91 -12.05 -6.41 -0.91
N ALA A 92 -13.31 -6.84 -0.86
CA ALA A 92 -14.43 -6.07 -1.37
C ALA A 92 -14.67 -4.79 -0.57
N ASP A 93 -14.53 -4.85 0.77
CA ASP A 93 -14.64 -3.67 1.63
C ASP A 93 -13.50 -2.68 1.33
N ILE A 94 -12.27 -3.18 1.14
CA ILE A 94 -11.14 -2.34 0.72
C ILE A 94 -11.42 -1.65 -0.61
N ALA A 95 -11.94 -2.37 -1.60
CA ALA A 95 -12.27 -1.79 -2.90
C ALA A 95 -13.29 -0.64 -2.76
N LEU A 96 -14.33 -0.82 -1.93
CA LEU A 96 -15.32 0.21 -1.65
C LEU A 96 -14.73 1.42 -0.90
N ILE A 97 -13.85 1.19 0.06
CA ILE A 97 -13.14 2.25 0.80
C ILE A 97 -12.29 3.08 -0.18
N LEU A 98 -11.54 2.43 -1.06
CA LEU A 98 -10.70 3.12 -2.05
C LEU A 98 -11.53 3.90 -3.07
N GLU A 99 -12.68 3.37 -3.46
CA GLU A 99 -13.64 4.07 -4.34
C GLU A 99 -14.19 5.33 -3.67
N ASP A 100 -14.59 5.25 -2.39
CA ASP A 100 -15.08 6.40 -1.61
C ASP A 100 -13.99 7.46 -1.35
N MET A 101 -12.73 7.03 -1.18
CA MET A 101 -11.58 7.92 -1.06
C MET A 101 -11.20 8.58 -2.38
N GLY A 102 -11.50 7.97 -3.54
CA GLY A 102 -11.08 8.43 -4.86
C GLY A 102 -11.40 9.90 -5.18
N PRO A 103 -12.64 10.38 -4.96
CA PRO A 103 -13.00 11.79 -5.14
C PRO A 103 -12.18 12.76 -4.27
N GLN A 104 -11.70 12.32 -3.11
CA GLN A 104 -10.87 13.12 -2.21
C GLN A 104 -9.40 13.10 -2.67
N TYR A 105 -8.92 12.01 -3.27
CA TYR A 105 -7.53 11.86 -3.69
C TYR A 105 -7.39 11.91 -5.22
N ARG A 106 -7.87 13.00 -5.84
CA ARG A 106 -7.72 13.24 -7.28
C ARG A 106 -6.26 13.52 -7.65
N GLY A 107 -5.82 13.02 -8.80
CA GLY A 107 -4.43 13.18 -9.25
C GLY A 107 -4.05 14.64 -9.49
N ASP A 108 -4.99 15.45 -9.98
CA ASP A 108 -4.77 16.89 -10.24
C ASP A 108 -4.74 17.74 -8.95
N GLN A 109 -5.06 17.14 -7.81
CA GLN A 109 -4.95 17.76 -6.48
C GLN A 109 -3.70 17.33 -5.71
N TYR A 110 -2.84 16.50 -6.33
CA TYR A 110 -1.62 16.04 -5.69
C TYR A 110 -0.67 17.21 -5.44
N HIS A 111 -0.17 17.28 -4.21
CA HIS A 111 0.76 18.30 -3.78
C HIS A 111 1.83 17.69 -2.87
N LEU A 112 3.10 17.78 -3.30
CA LEU A 112 4.28 17.18 -2.64
C LEU A 112 4.34 17.44 -1.13
N LEU A 113 3.92 18.61 -0.67
CA LEU A 113 4.01 18.99 0.75
C LEU A 113 2.69 18.92 1.54
N ARG A 114 1.54 18.93 0.87
CA ARG A 114 0.23 19.21 1.53
C ARG A 114 -0.83 18.15 1.25
N ARG A 115 -0.65 17.34 0.20
CA ARG A 115 -1.60 16.30 -0.22
C ARG A 115 -0.85 15.28 -1.07
N ASN A 116 -0.18 14.35 -0.41
CA ASN A 116 0.69 13.35 -1.05
C ASN A 116 0.35 11.94 -0.55
N CYS A 117 1.10 10.95 -1.01
CA CYS A 117 0.99 9.55 -0.60
C CYS A 117 1.01 9.34 0.92
N ASN A 118 1.76 10.12 1.70
CA ASN A 118 1.75 10.00 3.15
C ASN A 118 0.38 10.36 3.72
N HIS A 119 -0.23 11.46 3.27
CA HIS A 119 -1.56 11.89 3.73
C HIS A 119 -2.66 10.89 3.32
N PHE A 120 -2.49 10.24 2.16
CA PHE A 120 -3.37 9.14 1.74
C PHE A 120 -3.25 7.94 2.68
N SER A 121 -2.02 7.47 2.93
CA SER A 121 -1.79 6.33 3.81
C SER A 121 -2.33 6.58 5.22
N ASP A 122 -2.11 7.77 5.80
CA ASP A 122 -2.62 8.09 7.14
C ASP A 122 -4.16 8.08 7.19
N ALA A 123 -4.81 8.64 6.17
CA ALA A 123 -6.28 8.63 6.11
C ALA A 123 -6.82 7.21 5.93
N PHE A 124 -6.20 6.39 5.09
CA PHE A 124 -6.61 5.01 4.88
C PHE A 124 -6.47 4.16 6.15
N ILE A 125 -5.39 4.33 6.90
CA ILE A 125 -5.15 3.60 8.17
C ILE A 125 -6.19 3.98 9.25
N GLN A 126 -6.81 5.16 9.15
CA GLN A 126 -7.80 5.66 10.12
C GLN A 126 -9.24 5.20 9.84
N VAL A 127 -9.49 4.54 8.70
CA VAL A 127 -10.78 3.93 8.37
C VAL A 127 -10.94 2.63 9.14
#